data_AF-A0A945R0W1-F1
#
_entry.id   AF-A0A945R0W1-F1
#
_cell.length_a   1.000
_cell.length_b   1.000
_cell.length_c   1.000
_cell.angle_alpha   90.00
_cell.angle_beta   90.00
_cell.angle_gamma   90.00
#
_symmetry.space_group_name_H-M   'P 1'
#
loop_
_entity.id
_entity.type
_entity.pdbx_description
1 polymer ?
#
loop_
_entity_poly.entity_id
_entity_poly.type
_entity_poly.pdbx_seq_one_letter_code
_entity_poly.pdbx_strand_id
1 'polypeptide(L)'
;PGQALALGDLWTTAYNIQHAVDFGLIYASLGFVAAFAVGVPMARWILKKNLHSGRGGSLDQDFERGLYSGDAAPASGKLITHSANVDSFAFHIGLLGCAYLITDQYLKLVHPFVAGTHFENIFSYNLFFFHGLMICVGLRALLDRFNLGQFVDDETQKRITGSSVDLMVTASLLSINFALLTQFWQPILLVASLVTLVTAALCFTAGLRLKTLGAERGLTIFGCCCGSTGSGILLLRILDPNLASSVAKELAFFNIAILFLSFHILAIMAPILPSIPVIWIILIYLATAGFGLILVQLLGSKMSGDYSQKPEPR
;
A
#
# COMPACT_ATOMS: atom_id res chain seq x y z
N PRO A 1 -5.40 5.38 -5.09
CA PRO A 1 -6.25 5.44 -6.30
C PRO A 1 -5.57 4.98 -7.60
N GLY A 2 -4.23 4.96 -7.72
CA GLY A 2 -3.54 4.78 -9.01
C GLY A 2 -3.92 3.51 -9.78
N GLN A 3 -4.04 2.37 -9.08
CA GLN A 3 -4.51 1.11 -9.69
C GLN A 3 -5.94 1.20 -10.22
N ALA A 4 -6.84 1.85 -9.48
CA ALA A 4 -8.22 2.04 -9.89
C ALA A 4 -8.34 2.97 -11.12
N LEU A 5 -7.49 4.01 -11.18
CA LEU A 5 -7.38 4.90 -12.34
C LEU A 5 -6.89 4.12 -13.57
N ALA A 6 -5.79 3.39 -13.44
CA ALA A 6 -5.21 2.59 -14.50
C ALA A 6 -6.20 1.55 -15.07
N LEU A 7 -6.78 0.72 -14.19
CA LEU A 7 -7.76 -0.28 -14.62
C LEU A 7 -9.03 0.34 -15.19
N GLY A 8 -9.51 1.44 -14.60
CA GLY A 8 -10.66 2.18 -15.13
C GLY A 8 -10.40 2.75 -16.53
N ASP A 9 -9.20 3.28 -16.77
CA ASP A 9 -8.79 3.81 -18.08
C ASP A 9 -8.68 2.69 -19.12
N LEU A 10 -8.07 1.57 -18.75
CA LEU A 10 -8.04 0.36 -19.59
C LEU A 10 -9.46 -0.11 -19.92
N TRP A 11 -10.36 -0.19 -18.94
CA TRP A 11 -11.74 -0.63 -19.19
C TRP A 11 -12.53 0.35 -20.06
N THR A 12 -12.24 1.64 -19.93
CA THR A 12 -12.85 2.67 -20.77
C THR A 12 -12.35 2.55 -22.22
N THR A 13 -11.04 2.39 -22.42
CA THR A 13 -10.41 2.38 -23.75
C THR A 13 -10.58 1.04 -24.49
N ALA A 14 -10.38 -0.08 -23.81
CA ALA A 14 -10.42 -1.41 -24.43
C ALA A 14 -11.82 -2.02 -24.53
N TYR A 15 -12.71 -1.71 -23.58
CA TYR A 15 -14.05 -2.31 -23.49
C TYR A 15 -15.19 -1.31 -23.61
N ASN A 16 -14.89 -0.02 -23.82
CA ASN A 16 -15.88 1.05 -23.95
C ASN A 16 -16.86 1.14 -22.77
N ILE A 17 -16.38 0.84 -21.55
CA ILE A 17 -17.18 0.94 -20.33
C ILE A 17 -17.17 2.39 -19.86
N GLN A 18 -18.31 3.06 -19.99
CA GLN A 18 -18.44 4.44 -19.54
C GLN A 18 -18.30 4.55 -18.02
N HIS A 19 -17.70 5.65 -17.56
CA HIS A 19 -17.51 5.98 -16.15
C HIS A 19 -16.68 4.96 -15.34
N ALA A 20 -15.96 4.02 -15.97
CA ALA A 20 -15.15 3.04 -15.25
C ALA A 20 -14.08 3.71 -14.36
N VAL A 21 -13.43 4.76 -14.88
CA VAL A 21 -12.51 5.60 -14.10
C VAL A 21 -13.20 6.25 -12.91
N ASP A 22 -14.36 6.88 -13.12
CA ASP A 22 -15.10 7.58 -12.07
C ASP A 22 -15.48 6.64 -10.93
N PHE A 23 -16.07 5.48 -11.25
CA PHE A 23 -16.44 4.46 -10.26
C PHE A 23 -15.20 3.91 -9.54
N GLY A 24 -14.10 3.68 -10.26
CA GLY A 24 -12.83 3.26 -9.67
C GLY A 24 -12.31 4.25 -8.64
N LEU A 25 -12.33 5.55 -8.95
CA LEU A 25 -11.92 6.62 -8.04
C LEU A 25 -12.86 6.78 -6.84
N ILE A 26 -14.18 6.62 -7.04
CA ILE A 26 -15.17 6.62 -5.95
C ILE A 26 -14.86 5.48 -4.97
N TYR A 27 -14.71 4.24 -5.45
CA TYR A 27 -14.42 3.10 -4.57
C TYR A 27 -13.06 3.22 -3.87
N ALA A 28 -12.02 3.69 -4.57
CA ALA A 28 -10.71 3.94 -3.96
C ALA A 28 -10.80 4.97 -2.82
N SER A 29 -11.59 6.03 -3.01
CA SER A 29 -11.77 7.08 -2.02
C SER A 29 -12.58 6.62 -0.81
N LEU A 30 -13.67 5.89 -1.03
CA LEU A 30 -14.44 5.26 0.03
C LEU A 30 -13.60 4.25 0.82
N GLY A 31 -12.68 3.55 0.16
CA GLY A 31 -11.71 2.68 0.80
C GLY A 31 -10.79 3.42 1.78
N PHE A 32 -10.24 4.57 1.40
CA PHE A 32 -9.46 5.42 2.32
C PHE A 32 -10.29 5.87 3.53
N VAL A 33 -11.54 6.27 3.31
CA VAL A 33 -12.46 6.64 4.40
C VAL A 33 -12.72 5.44 5.31
N ALA A 34 -13.03 4.28 4.75
CA ALA A 34 -13.29 3.05 5.49
C ALA A 34 -12.09 2.59 6.32
N ALA A 35 -10.86 2.71 5.78
CA ALA A 35 -9.63 2.37 6.47
C ALA A 35 -9.52 3.11 7.82
N PHE A 36 -9.79 4.41 7.84
CA PHE A 36 -9.71 5.20 9.08
C PHE A 36 -10.98 5.13 9.92
N ALA A 37 -12.17 5.13 9.29
CA ALA A 37 -13.45 5.07 9.99
C ALA A 37 -13.62 3.78 10.80
N VAL A 38 -13.08 2.65 10.32
CA VAL A 38 -13.10 1.37 11.05
C VAL A 38 -11.78 1.12 11.78
N GLY A 39 -10.64 1.46 11.16
CA GLY A 39 -9.31 1.18 11.72
C GLY A 39 -9.03 1.97 13.00
N VAL A 40 -9.39 3.26 13.07
CA VAL A 40 -9.11 4.07 14.26
C VAL A 40 -9.93 3.60 15.48
N PRO A 41 -11.25 3.34 15.39
CA PRO A 41 -11.99 2.74 16.49
C PRO A 41 -11.45 1.37 16.92
N MET A 42 -11.04 0.53 15.96
CA MET A 42 -10.43 -0.76 16.27
C MET A 42 -9.09 -0.59 17.01
N ALA A 43 -8.23 0.32 16.55
CA ALA A 43 -6.96 0.64 17.22
C ALA A 43 -7.18 1.10 18.66
N ARG A 44 -8.15 2.01 18.89
CA ARG A 44 -8.55 2.45 20.23
C ARG A 44 -9.05 1.29 21.10
N TRP A 45 -9.82 0.37 20.52
CA TRP A 45 -10.30 -0.82 21.23
C TRP A 45 -9.16 -1.76 21.62
N ILE A 46 -8.20 -2.00 20.71
CA ILE A 46 -6.97 -2.79 20.96
C ILE A 46 -6.16 -2.19 22.11
N LEU A 47 -5.97 -0.86 22.12
CA LEU A 47 -5.28 -0.14 23.20
C LEU A 47 -6.04 -0.31 24.53
N LYS A 48 -7.35 -0.04 24.54
CA LYS A 48 -8.19 -0.16 25.75
C LYS A 48 -8.18 -1.57 26.35
N LYS A 49 -8.06 -2.60 25.51
CA LYS A 49 -8.03 -4.00 25.92
C LYS A 49 -6.62 -4.54 26.17
N ASN A 50 -5.57 -3.73 26.02
CA ASN A 50 -4.16 -4.14 26.14
C ASN A 50 -3.82 -5.35 25.25
N LEU A 51 -4.39 -5.41 24.04
CA LEU A 51 -4.16 -6.51 23.08
C LEU A 51 -2.95 -6.28 22.16
N HIS A 52 -2.28 -5.13 22.31
CA HIS A 52 -1.04 -4.82 21.61
C HIS A 52 0.16 -5.36 22.40
N SER A 53 1.29 -5.55 21.73
CA SER A 53 2.51 -6.12 22.29
C SER A 53 3.25 -5.23 23.30
N GLY A 54 2.80 -4.00 23.52
CA GLY A 54 3.45 -3.01 24.39
C GLY A 54 4.82 -2.51 23.88
N ARG A 55 5.26 -2.94 22.69
CA ARG A 55 6.58 -2.58 22.13
C ARG A 55 6.65 -1.18 21.53
N GLY A 56 5.52 -0.47 21.44
CA GLY A 56 5.41 0.85 20.83
C GLY A 56 5.82 2.04 21.70
N GLY A 57 6.03 1.82 23.01
CA GLY A 57 6.12 2.91 24.00
C GLY A 57 4.74 3.45 24.39
N SER A 58 4.68 4.29 25.42
CA SER A 58 3.47 5.04 25.75
C SER A 58 3.20 6.08 24.67
N LEU A 59 1.92 6.38 24.41
CA LEU A 59 1.54 7.58 23.66
C LEU A 59 2.02 8.79 24.47
N ASP A 60 3.15 9.35 24.09
CA ASP A 60 3.69 10.54 24.76
C ASP A 60 2.78 11.75 24.50
N GLN A 61 2.87 12.77 25.33
CA GLN A 61 2.06 13.99 25.22
C GLN A 61 2.21 14.66 23.85
N ASP A 62 3.37 14.53 23.22
CA ASP A 62 3.64 15.00 21.86
C ASP A 62 2.84 14.23 20.80
N PHE A 63 2.66 12.91 20.99
CA PHE A 63 1.82 12.09 20.12
C PHE A 63 0.34 12.48 20.25
N GLU A 64 -0.14 12.71 21.48
CA GLU A 64 -1.52 13.12 21.72
C GLU A 64 -1.82 14.52 21.17
N ARG A 65 -0.86 15.44 21.30
CA ARG A 65 -0.96 16.81 20.75
C ARG A 65 -0.74 16.85 19.24
N GLY A 66 -0.05 15.86 18.68
CA GLY A 66 0.37 15.82 17.27
C GLY A 66 1.49 16.81 16.93
N LEU A 67 2.13 17.41 17.94
CA LEU A 67 3.22 18.39 17.80
C LEU A 67 4.31 18.06 18.82
N TYR A 68 5.56 18.08 18.39
CA TYR A 68 6.70 17.92 19.30
C TYR A 68 6.85 19.13 20.23
N SER A 69 7.12 18.88 21.50
CA SER A 69 7.35 19.92 22.50
C SER A 69 8.83 20.30 22.55
N GLY A 70 9.17 21.49 22.06
CA GLY A 70 10.51 22.08 22.19
C GLY A 70 11.60 21.32 21.43
N ASP A 71 12.78 21.22 22.04
CA ASP A 71 14.00 20.69 21.41
C ASP A 71 14.07 19.16 21.28
N ALA A 72 13.04 18.43 21.74
CA ALA A 72 12.98 16.97 21.68
C ALA A 72 12.58 16.43 20.28
N ALA A 73 12.32 17.31 19.31
CA ALA A 73 11.91 16.92 17.97
C ALA A 73 13.02 16.10 17.27
N PRO A 74 12.69 14.93 16.67
CA PRO A 74 13.64 14.15 15.92
C PRO A 74 14.11 14.91 14.68
N ALA A 75 15.36 14.66 14.28
CA ALA A 75 15.91 15.23 13.06
C ALA A 75 15.11 14.80 11.83
N SER A 76 14.87 15.76 10.94
CA SER A 76 14.04 15.61 9.74
C SER A 76 14.72 14.83 8.60
N GLY A 77 16.03 14.68 8.68
CA GLY A 77 16.91 14.08 7.66
C GLY A 77 18.27 14.74 7.65
N LYS A 78 19.18 14.23 6.81
CA LYS A 78 20.52 14.79 6.63
C LYS A 78 20.60 15.62 5.35
N LEU A 79 21.29 16.75 5.41
CA LEU A 79 21.70 17.49 4.22
C LEU A 79 22.87 16.76 3.57
N ILE A 80 22.65 16.25 2.36
CA ILE A 80 23.63 15.47 1.60
C ILE A 80 24.45 16.37 0.68
N THR A 81 23.81 17.38 0.11
CA THR A 81 24.42 18.31 -0.84
C THR A 81 24.63 19.66 -0.19
N HIS A 82 25.69 20.35 -0.61
CA HIS A 82 25.90 21.73 -0.22
C HIS A 82 24.91 22.63 -0.98
N SER A 83 24.20 23.50 -0.27
CA SER A 83 23.12 24.35 -0.82
C SER A 83 23.59 25.29 -1.93
N ALA A 84 24.87 25.68 -1.94
CA ALA A 84 25.46 26.48 -3.02
C ALA A 84 25.52 25.73 -4.37
N ASN A 85 25.46 24.40 -4.37
CA ASN A 85 25.46 23.60 -5.59
C ASN A 85 24.04 23.18 -5.96
N VAL A 86 23.39 22.45 -5.06
CA VAL A 86 22.01 21.98 -5.23
C VAL A 86 21.41 21.76 -3.85
N ASP A 87 20.15 22.12 -3.68
CA ASP A 87 19.42 21.81 -2.46
C ASP A 87 19.25 20.29 -2.29
N SER A 88 19.39 19.79 -1.05
CA SER A 88 19.31 18.35 -0.78
C SER A 88 17.93 17.79 -1.05
N PHE A 89 16.86 18.52 -0.77
CA PHE A 89 15.52 18.08 -1.09
C PHE A 89 15.31 18.02 -2.61
N ALA A 90 15.76 19.04 -3.34
CA ALA A 90 15.74 19.04 -4.81
C ALA A 90 16.53 17.86 -5.41
N PHE A 91 17.68 17.50 -4.83
CA PHE A 91 18.46 16.33 -5.25
C PHE A 91 17.67 15.02 -5.12
N HIS A 92 16.98 14.80 -4.00
CA HIS A 92 16.18 13.58 -3.79
C HIS A 92 14.95 13.51 -4.68
N ILE A 93 14.27 14.64 -4.90
CA ILE A 93 13.18 14.74 -5.89
C ILE A 93 13.71 14.47 -7.30
N GLY A 94 14.88 15.00 -7.64
CA GLY A 94 15.56 14.74 -8.92
C GLY A 94 15.86 13.26 -9.11
N LEU A 95 16.36 12.57 -8.07
CA LEU A 95 16.60 11.13 -8.12
C LEU A 95 15.32 10.33 -8.39
N LEU A 96 14.22 10.68 -7.72
CA LEU A 96 12.90 10.08 -7.97
C LEU A 96 12.39 10.37 -9.38
N GLY A 97 12.58 11.61 -9.86
CA GLY A 97 12.27 12.02 -11.22
C GLY A 97 13.05 11.23 -12.28
N CYS A 98 14.35 11.01 -12.05
CA CYS A 98 15.17 10.15 -12.91
C CYS A 98 14.62 8.72 -12.95
N ALA A 99 14.28 8.13 -11.80
CA ALA A 99 13.69 6.79 -11.76
C ALA A 99 12.36 6.72 -12.53
N TYR A 100 11.50 7.74 -12.39
CA TYR A 100 10.25 7.86 -13.14
C TYR A 100 10.49 7.92 -14.66
N LEU A 101 11.40 8.80 -15.11
CA LEU A 101 11.73 8.94 -16.54
C LEU A 101 12.36 7.68 -17.12
N ILE A 102 13.22 7.00 -16.37
CA ILE A 102 13.78 5.71 -16.77
C ILE A 102 12.65 4.68 -16.94
N THR A 103 11.71 4.64 -16.01
CA THR A 103 10.56 3.72 -16.07
C THR A 103 9.67 4.00 -17.29
N ASP A 104 9.34 5.27 -17.54
CA ASP A 104 8.55 5.69 -18.71
C ASP A 104 9.26 5.33 -20.02
N GLN A 105 10.55 5.68 -20.14
CA GLN A 105 11.32 5.39 -21.34
C GLN A 105 11.49 3.89 -21.56
N TYR A 106 11.71 3.13 -20.48
CA TYR A 106 11.77 1.67 -20.52
C TYR A 106 10.48 1.07 -21.08
N LEU A 107 9.31 1.49 -20.57
CA LEU A 107 8.02 0.99 -21.06
C LEU A 107 7.79 1.35 -22.53
N LYS A 108 8.10 2.57 -22.94
CA LYS A 108 8.01 2.99 -24.35
C LYS A 108 8.89 2.15 -25.27
N LEU A 109 10.08 1.78 -24.82
CA LEU A 109 11.02 0.97 -25.60
C LEU A 109 10.57 -0.49 -25.68
N VAL A 110 9.98 -1.05 -24.62
CA VAL A 110 9.53 -2.44 -24.60
C VAL A 110 8.20 -2.63 -25.33
N HIS A 111 7.31 -1.63 -25.29
CA HIS A 111 5.94 -1.74 -25.83
C HIS A 111 5.86 -2.29 -27.27
N PRO A 112 6.67 -1.84 -28.26
CA PRO A 112 6.63 -2.38 -29.63
C PRO A 112 6.96 -3.88 -29.72
N PHE A 113 7.73 -4.42 -28.78
CA PHE A 113 8.12 -5.83 -28.77
C PHE A 113 7.05 -6.74 -28.14
N VAL A 114 6.17 -6.17 -27.33
CA VAL A 114 5.10 -6.92 -26.63
C VAL A 114 3.71 -6.65 -27.19
N ALA A 115 3.55 -5.64 -28.05
CA ALA A 115 2.29 -5.30 -28.66
C ALA A 115 1.69 -6.50 -29.41
N GLY A 116 0.41 -6.80 -29.16
CA GLY A 116 -0.30 -7.94 -29.72
C GLY A 116 0.07 -9.30 -29.11
N THR A 117 0.97 -9.34 -28.13
CA THR A 117 1.33 -10.57 -27.40
C THR A 117 0.58 -10.65 -26.07
N HIS A 118 0.58 -11.83 -25.44
CA HIS A 118 0.02 -12.02 -24.10
C HIS A 118 0.73 -11.21 -23.00
N PHE A 119 1.91 -10.64 -23.30
CA PHE A 119 2.68 -9.83 -22.36
C PHE A 119 2.37 -8.33 -22.43
N GLU A 120 1.56 -7.87 -23.39
CA GLU A 120 1.24 -6.44 -23.56
C GLU A 120 0.71 -5.80 -22.27
N ASN A 121 -0.23 -6.47 -21.59
CA ASN A 121 -0.78 -6.00 -20.33
C ASN A 121 0.28 -5.88 -19.22
N ILE A 122 1.26 -6.79 -19.20
CA ILE A 122 2.34 -6.80 -18.19
C ILE A 122 3.23 -5.57 -18.35
N PHE A 123 3.58 -5.21 -19.59
CA PHE A 123 4.42 -4.05 -19.91
C PHE A 123 3.61 -2.82 -20.32
N SER A 124 2.36 -2.74 -19.87
CA SER A 124 1.51 -1.58 -20.07
C SER A 124 1.74 -0.52 -18.99
N TYR A 125 1.32 0.71 -19.27
CA TYR A 125 1.30 1.80 -18.29
C TYR A 125 0.41 1.50 -17.07
N ASN A 126 -0.49 0.52 -17.14
CA ASN A 126 -1.34 0.15 -16.00
C ASN A 126 -0.55 -0.47 -14.85
N LEU A 127 0.56 -1.13 -15.16
CA LEU A 127 1.50 -1.68 -14.19
C LEU A 127 2.75 -0.79 -14.05
N PHE A 128 2.65 0.51 -14.35
CA PHE A 128 3.76 1.45 -14.21
C PHE A 128 4.40 1.39 -12.82
N PHE A 129 3.59 1.25 -11.76
CA PHE A 129 4.12 1.15 -10.39
C PHE A 129 5.01 -0.09 -10.17
N PHE A 130 4.69 -1.22 -10.83
CA PHE A 130 5.45 -2.46 -10.72
C PHE A 130 6.83 -2.28 -11.36
N HIS A 131 6.86 -1.76 -12.58
CA HIS A 131 8.10 -1.46 -13.29
C HIS A 131 8.90 -0.37 -12.58
N GLY A 132 8.23 0.66 -12.09
CA GLY A 132 8.84 1.72 -11.29
C GLY A 132 9.50 1.18 -10.02
N LEU A 133 8.85 0.24 -9.31
CA LEU A 133 9.46 -0.42 -8.17
C LEU A 133 10.71 -1.20 -8.57
N MET A 134 10.67 -1.97 -9.66
CA MET A 134 11.83 -2.71 -10.15
C MET A 134 12.99 -1.78 -10.51
N ILE A 135 12.71 -0.68 -11.21
CA ILE A 135 13.72 0.34 -11.56
C ILE A 135 14.28 1.01 -10.30
N CYS A 136 13.45 1.40 -9.34
CA CYS A 136 13.91 2.00 -8.08
C CYS A 136 14.79 1.05 -7.26
N VAL A 137 14.42 -0.23 -7.16
CA VAL A 137 15.24 -1.25 -6.47
C VAL A 137 16.56 -1.46 -7.21
N GLY A 138 16.53 -1.54 -8.54
CA GLY A 138 17.73 -1.65 -9.36
C GLY A 138 18.65 -0.43 -9.23
N LEU A 139 18.08 0.78 -9.23
CA LEU A 139 18.80 2.03 -9.05
C LEU A 139 19.46 2.09 -7.67
N ARG A 140 18.73 1.72 -6.61
CA ARG A 140 19.28 1.64 -5.25
C ARG A 140 20.45 0.66 -5.19
N ALA A 141 20.27 -0.56 -5.72
CA ALA A 141 21.32 -1.57 -5.76
C ALA A 141 22.56 -1.10 -6.56
N LEU A 142 22.36 -0.35 -7.63
CA LEU A 142 23.44 0.23 -8.44
C LEU A 142 24.21 1.30 -7.66
N LEU A 143 23.49 2.22 -7.00
CA LEU A 143 24.11 3.25 -6.16
C LEU A 143 24.92 2.63 -5.02
N ASP A 144 24.38 1.62 -4.35
CA ASP A 144 25.07 0.92 -3.28
C ASP A 144 26.33 0.21 -3.81
N ARG A 145 26.25 -0.44 -4.97
CA ARG A 145 27.39 -1.09 -5.63
C ARG A 145 28.52 -0.11 -5.99
N PHE A 146 28.19 1.14 -6.32
CA PHE A 146 29.18 2.18 -6.63
C PHE A 146 29.55 3.04 -5.41
N ASN A 147 29.17 2.64 -4.18
CA ASN A 147 29.38 3.42 -2.94
C ASN A 147 28.76 4.83 -2.98
N LEU A 148 27.72 5.02 -3.80
CA LEU A 148 26.93 6.24 -3.89
C LEU A 148 25.67 6.20 -3.00
N GLY A 149 25.37 5.04 -2.38
CA GLY A 149 24.21 4.88 -1.48
C GLY A 149 24.19 5.87 -0.31
N GLN A 150 25.37 6.32 0.15
CA GLN A 150 25.53 7.33 1.19
C GLN A 150 24.94 8.70 0.82
N PHE A 151 24.74 8.98 -0.46
CA PHE A 151 24.14 10.23 -0.94
C PHE A 151 22.61 10.20 -0.96
N VAL A 152 21.99 9.12 -0.50
CA VAL A 152 20.53 9.03 -0.40
C VAL A 152 20.17 8.96 1.07
N ASP A 153 19.53 10.02 1.55
CA ASP A 153 19.02 10.14 2.91
C ASP A 153 17.63 9.49 3.00
N ASP A 154 17.57 8.36 3.72
CA ASP A 154 16.36 7.56 3.84
C ASP A 154 15.23 8.32 4.59
N GLU A 155 15.57 9.22 5.53
CA GLU A 155 14.57 10.03 6.23
C GLU A 155 13.92 11.06 5.29
N THR A 156 14.71 11.73 4.45
CA THR A 156 14.19 12.61 3.40
C THR A 156 13.28 11.83 2.43
N GLN A 157 13.67 10.63 2.01
CA GLN A 157 12.83 9.77 1.15
C GLN A 157 11.52 9.34 1.82
N LYS A 158 11.55 9.01 3.13
CA LYS A 158 10.33 8.72 3.90
C LYS A 158 9.40 9.92 3.96
N ARG A 159 9.93 11.14 4.11
CA ARG A 159 9.13 12.38 4.11
C ARG A 159 8.52 12.67 2.76
N ILE A 160 9.29 12.53 1.66
CA ILE A 160 8.77 12.66 0.29
C ILE A 160 7.62 11.66 0.07
N THR A 161 7.80 10.42 0.50
CA THR A 161 6.78 9.37 0.42
C THR A 161 5.53 9.75 1.23
N GLY A 162 5.71 10.20 2.48
CA GLY A 162 4.62 10.64 3.35
C GLY A 162 3.80 11.79 2.72
N SER A 163 4.46 12.86 2.31
CA SER A 163 3.82 14.00 1.65
C SER A 163 3.10 13.59 0.36
N SER A 164 3.69 12.69 -0.43
CA SER A 164 3.07 12.19 -1.67
C SER A 164 1.81 11.37 -1.38
N VAL A 165 1.81 10.57 -0.31
CA VAL A 165 0.62 9.81 0.12
C VAL A 165 -0.49 10.76 0.58
N ASP A 166 -0.17 11.79 1.37
CA ASP A 166 -1.17 12.76 1.85
C ASP A 166 -1.81 13.55 0.70
N LEU A 167 -0.99 14.01 -0.25
CA LEU A 167 -1.48 14.65 -1.47
C LEU A 167 -2.31 13.69 -2.32
N MET A 168 -1.90 12.43 -2.45
CA MET A 168 -2.64 11.41 -3.19
C MET A 168 -4.02 11.13 -2.56
N VAL A 169 -4.10 11.00 -1.23
CA VAL A 169 -5.38 10.81 -0.52
C VAL A 169 -6.28 12.02 -0.72
N THR A 170 -5.74 13.23 -0.53
CA THR A 170 -6.48 14.48 -0.74
C THR A 170 -7.00 14.59 -2.17
N ALA A 171 -6.15 14.36 -3.17
CA ALA A 171 -6.52 14.38 -4.57
C ALA A 171 -7.56 13.30 -4.93
N SER A 172 -7.49 12.12 -4.31
CA SER A 172 -8.50 11.06 -4.48
C SER A 172 -9.87 11.52 -3.99
N LEU A 173 -9.92 12.13 -2.81
CA LEU A 173 -11.18 12.63 -2.24
C LEU A 173 -11.76 13.77 -3.09
N LEU A 174 -10.91 14.63 -3.66
CA LEU A 174 -11.32 15.72 -4.54
C LEU A 174 -11.74 15.25 -5.93
N SER A 175 -11.26 14.09 -6.41
CA SER A 175 -11.60 13.56 -7.74
C SER A 175 -12.92 12.79 -7.79
N ILE A 176 -13.61 12.67 -6.65
CA ILE A 176 -14.92 12.01 -6.57
C ILE A 176 -15.94 12.75 -7.43
N ASN A 177 -16.50 12.05 -8.43
CA ASN A 177 -17.64 12.54 -9.19
C ASN A 177 -18.92 12.46 -8.34
N PHE A 178 -19.28 13.57 -7.69
CA PHE A 178 -20.45 13.66 -6.83
C PHE A 178 -21.78 13.41 -7.55
N ALA A 179 -21.88 13.74 -8.84
CA ALA A 179 -23.10 13.48 -9.62
C ALA A 179 -23.35 11.98 -9.76
N LEU A 180 -22.32 11.20 -10.13
CA LEU A 180 -22.42 9.75 -10.21
C LEU A 180 -22.62 9.12 -8.82
N LEU A 181 -21.91 9.60 -7.81
CA LEU A 181 -22.07 9.11 -6.45
C LEU A 181 -23.52 9.29 -5.95
N THR A 182 -24.12 10.46 -6.17
CA THR A 182 -25.50 10.72 -5.73
C THR A 182 -26.54 9.97 -6.57
N GLN A 183 -26.27 9.74 -7.86
CA GLN A 183 -27.14 8.92 -8.71
C GLN A 183 -27.14 7.44 -8.29
N PHE A 184 -25.98 6.89 -7.90
CA PHE A 184 -25.79 5.47 -7.59
C PHE A 184 -25.40 5.21 -6.14
N TRP A 185 -25.80 6.08 -5.20
CA TRP A 185 -25.30 6.04 -3.83
C TRP A 185 -25.65 4.72 -3.11
N GLN A 186 -26.84 4.18 -3.35
CA GLN A 186 -27.32 2.94 -2.73
C GLN A 186 -26.43 1.74 -3.06
N PRO A 187 -26.22 1.36 -4.34
CA PRO A 187 -25.36 0.22 -4.66
C PRO A 187 -23.90 0.46 -4.28
N ILE A 188 -23.39 1.69 -4.43
CA ILE A 188 -22.01 2.04 -4.07
C ILE A 188 -21.77 1.81 -2.57
N LEU A 189 -22.63 2.35 -1.71
CA LEU A 189 -22.47 2.20 -0.26
C LEU A 189 -22.69 0.77 0.21
N LEU A 190 -23.61 0.02 -0.43
CA LEU A 190 -23.81 -1.38 -0.11
C LEU A 190 -22.55 -2.21 -0.41
N VAL A 191 -21.97 -2.04 -1.60
CA VAL A 191 -20.74 -2.75 -1.97
C VAL A 191 -19.58 -2.32 -1.08
N ALA A 192 -19.38 -1.02 -0.88
CA ALA A 192 -18.30 -0.50 -0.05
C ALA A 192 -18.41 -1.02 1.40
N SER A 193 -19.58 -0.94 2.02
CA SER A 193 -19.78 -1.41 3.40
C SER A 193 -19.60 -2.93 3.54
N LEU A 194 -20.13 -3.72 2.60
CA LEU A 194 -19.97 -5.18 2.61
C LEU A 194 -18.50 -5.58 2.46
N VAL A 195 -17.79 -5.00 1.48
CA VAL A 195 -16.38 -5.27 1.24
C VAL A 195 -15.54 -4.85 2.46
N THR A 196 -15.81 -3.69 3.06
CA THR A 196 -15.14 -3.26 4.29
C THR A 196 -15.39 -4.22 5.43
N LEU A 197 -16.63 -4.68 5.64
CA LEU A 197 -16.98 -5.62 6.70
C LEU A 197 -16.25 -6.96 6.53
N VAL A 198 -16.28 -7.53 5.31
CA VAL A 198 -15.59 -8.78 5.00
C VAL A 198 -14.08 -8.63 5.16
N THR A 199 -13.52 -7.53 4.68
CA THR A 199 -12.07 -7.22 4.82
C THR A 199 -11.69 -7.10 6.29
N ALA A 200 -12.47 -6.39 7.10
CA ALA A 200 -12.28 -6.29 8.54
C ALA A 200 -12.32 -7.67 9.20
N ALA A 201 -13.36 -8.46 8.90
CA ALA A 201 -13.50 -9.82 9.45
C ALA A 201 -12.28 -10.69 9.12
N LEU A 202 -11.84 -10.70 7.85
CA LEU A 202 -10.66 -11.48 7.43
C LEU A 202 -9.38 -11.00 8.12
N CYS A 203 -9.10 -9.69 8.10
CA CYS A 203 -7.86 -9.13 8.64
C CYS A 203 -7.77 -9.32 10.16
N PHE A 204 -8.84 -9.01 10.89
CA PHE A 204 -8.83 -9.11 12.35
C PHE A 204 -8.90 -10.55 12.83
N THR A 205 -9.66 -11.44 12.18
CA THR A 205 -9.67 -12.86 12.56
C THR A 205 -8.34 -13.55 12.24
N ALA A 206 -7.70 -13.21 11.12
CA ALA A 206 -6.35 -13.68 10.82
C ALA A 206 -5.33 -13.14 11.85
N GLY A 207 -5.42 -11.86 12.19
CA GLY A 207 -4.59 -11.24 13.23
C GLY A 207 -4.73 -11.92 14.60
N LEU A 208 -5.96 -12.24 15.01
CA LEU A 208 -6.24 -12.95 16.28
C LEU A 208 -5.66 -14.37 16.34
N ARG A 209 -5.35 -15.00 15.19
CA ARG A 209 -4.71 -16.32 15.16
C ARG A 209 -3.18 -16.25 15.29
N LEU A 210 -2.59 -15.07 15.12
CA LEU A 210 -1.16 -14.88 15.24
C LEU A 210 -0.78 -14.68 16.72
N LYS A 211 0.16 -15.50 17.22
CA LYS A 211 0.64 -15.43 18.60
C LYS A 211 1.46 -14.18 18.90
N THR A 212 2.11 -13.62 17.89
CA THR A 212 2.96 -12.42 18.01
C THR A 212 2.36 -11.31 17.18
N LEU A 213 2.38 -10.08 17.70
CA LEU A 213 2.01 -8.84 16.99
C LEU A 213 0.69 -8.95 16.19
N GLY A 214 -0.26 -9.77 16.64
CA GLY A 214 -1.42 -10.16 15.85
C GLY A 214 -2.40 -9.00 15.66
N ALA A 215 -2.56 -8.19 16.71
CA ALA A 215 -3.37 -6.97 16.67
C ALA A 215 -2.75 -5.92 15.75
N GLU A 216 -1.44 -5.69 15.86
CA GLU A 216 -0.67 -4.76 15.04
C GLU A 216 -0.72 -5.16 13.56
N ARG A 217 -0.46 -6.43 13.24
CA ARG A 217 -0.54 -6.96 11.89
C ARG A 217 -1.95 -6.89 11.32
N GLY A 218 -2.96 -7.32 12.08
CA GLY A 218 -4.36 -7.30 11.64
C GLY A 218 -4.82 -5.88 11.31
N LEU A 219 -4.50 -4.90 12.16
CA LEU A 219 -4.81 -3.49 11.93
C LEU A 219 -4.05 -2.91 10.73
N THR A 220 -2.76 -3.20 10.62
CA THR A 220 -1.92 -2.72 9.52
C THR A 220 -2.43 -3.24 8.17
N ILE A 221 -2.67 -4.56 8.08
CA ILE A 221 -3.14 -5.21 6.85
C ILE A 221 -4.54 -4.69 6.48
N PHE A 222 -5.43 -4.51 7.45
CA PHE A 222 -6.75 -3.90 7.20
C PHE A 222 -6.61 -2.51 6.55
N GLY A 223 -5.74 -1.66 7.10
CA GLY A 223 -5.45 -0.34 6.53
C GLY A 223 -4.90 -0.42 5.11
N CYS A 224 -4.03 -1.40 4.82
CA CYS A 224 -3.50 -1.63 3.49
C CYS A 224 -4.56 -2.09 2.49
N CYS A 225 -5.45 -3.01 2.90
CA CYS A 225 -6.49 -3.56 2.03
C CYS A 225 -7.59 -2.54 1.71
N CYS A 226 -7.98 -1.70 2.67
CA CYS A 226 -9.00 -0.67 2.43
C CYS A 226 -8.42 0.58 1.76
N GLY A 227 -7.21 1.00 2.11
CA GLY A 227 -6.59 2.23 1.60
C GLY A 227 -5.32 1.96 0.82
N SER A 228 -4.18 2.31 1.41
CA SER A 228 -2.86 2.07 0.85
C SER A 228 -1.91 1.56 1.94
N THR A 229 -0.72 1.15 1.53
CA THR A 229 0.39 0.87 2.45
C THR A 229 0.61 2.02 3.43
N GLY A 230 0.46 3.27 2.99
CA GLY A 230 0.54 4.44 3.86
C GLY A 230 -0.55 4.48 4.93
N SER A 231 -1.80 4.14 4.58
CA SER A 231 -2.91 4.03 5.54
C SER A 231 -2.65 2.96 6.59
N GLY A 232 -2.08 1.81 6.18
CA GLY A 232 -1.67 0.75 7.10
C GLY A 232 -0.60 1.20 8.09
N ILE A 233 0.44 1.90 7.62
CA ILE A 233 1.49 2.46 8.49
C ILE A 233 0.91 3.49 9.46
N LEU A 234 -0.01 4.35 8.99
CA LEU A 234 -0.61 5.37 9.85
C LEU A 234 -1.44 4.74 10.98
N LEU A 235 -2.21 3.69 10.67
CA LEU A 235 -2.91 2.92 11.70
C LEU A 235 -1.96 2.18 12.63
N LEU A 236 -0.87 1.61 12.10
CA LEU A 236 0.16 0.95 12.91
C LEU A 236 0.77 1.92 13.94
N ARG A 237 1.02 3.17 13.56
CA ARG A 237 1.55 4.21 14.47
C ARG A 237 0.67 4.48 15.68
N ILE A 238 -0.61 4.13 15.65
CA ILE A 238 -1.49 4.24 16.84
C ILE A 238 -1.13 3.18 17.88
N LEU A 239 -0.66 2.00 17.45
CA LEU A 239 -0.27 0.90 18.33
C LEU A 239 1.25 0.83 18.57
N ASP A 240 2.03 1.31 17.60
CA ASP A 240 3.49 1.33 17.57
C ASP A 240 3.99 2.67 17.00
N PRO A 241 3.92 3.77 17.78
CA PRO A 241 4.30 5.12 17.34
C PRO A 241 5.70 5.21 16.72
N ASN A 242 6.65 4.47 17.30
CA ASN A 242 8.06 4.47 16.88
C ASN A 242 8.37 3.48 15.76
N LEU A 243 7.37 2.71 15.29
CA LEU A 243 7.56 1.62 14.32
C LEU A 243 8.68 0.65 14.73
N ALA A 244 8.79 0.40 16.04
CA ALA A 244 9.84 -0.45 16.63
C ALA A 244 9.56 -1.94 16.41
N SER A 245 8.31 -2.32 16.18
CA SER A 245 7.93 -3.68 15.86
C SER A 245 8.42 -4.11 14.48
N SER A 246 8.52 -5.43 14.27
CA SER A 246 8.87 -5.98 12.96
C SER A 246 7.82 -5.73 11.89
N VAL A 247 6.60 -5.31 12.25
CA VAL A 247 5.46 -5.14 11.34
C VAL A 247 5.77 -4.12 10.24
N ALA A 248 6.45 -3.03 10.57
CA ALA A 248 6.85 -2.02 9.58
C ALA A 248 7.83 -2.57 8.53
N LYS A 249 8.80 -3.41 8.97
CA LYS A 249 9.74 -4.08 8.07
C LYS A 249 9.05 -5.15 7.23
N GLU A 250 8.19 -5.96 7.86
CA GLU A 250 7.38 -6.98 7.19
C GLU A 250 6.50 -6.36 6.09
N LEU A 251 5.97 -5.17 6.33
CA LEU A 251 5.15 -4.46 5.36
C LEU A 251 5.91 -4.09 4.08
N ALA A 252 7.21 -3.81 4.16
CA ALA A 252 8.03 -3.59 2.97
C ALA A 252 8.12 -4.87 2.11
N PHE A 253 8.37 -6.01 2.74
CA PHE A 253 8.39 -7.31 2.06
C PHE A 253 7.00 -7.72 1.54
N PHE A 254 5.94 -7.38 2.28
CA PHE A 254 4.56 -7.62 1.88
C PHE A 254 4.22 -6.97 0.54
N ASN A 255 4.66 -5.73 0.29
CA ASN A 255 4.42 -5.05 -1.00
C ASN A 255 5.09 -5.77 -2.18
N ILE A 256 6.22 -6.44 -1.94
CA ILE A 256 6.87 -7.28 -2.95
C ILE A 256 6.12 -8.60 -3.09
N ALA A 257 5.78 -9.25 -1.97
CA ALA A 257 5.09 -10.53 -1.97
C ALA A 257 3.70 -10.47 -2.62
N ILE A 258 2.94 -9.38 -2.40
CA ILE A 258 1.60 -9.22 -2.98
C ILE A 258 1.65 -9.11 -4.50
N LEU A 259 2.71 -8.55 -5.07
CA LEU A 259 2.92 -8.50 -6.52
C LEU A 259 3.00 -9.90 -7.11
N PHE A 260 3.71 -10.82 -6.46
CA PHE A 260 3.82 -12.21 -6.91
C PHE A 260 2.53 -12.99 -6.62
N LEU A 261 2.00 -12.89 -5.40
CA LEU A 261 0.86 -13.69 -4.96
C LEU A 261 -0.46 -13.26 -5.62
N SER A 262 -0.56 -11.98 -5.98
CA SER A 262 -1.72 -11.42 -6.68
C SER A 262 -1.42 -11.16 -8.16
N PHE A 263 -0.32 -11.69 -8.70
CA PHE A 263 0.09 -11.45 -10.09
C PHE A 263 -1.02 -11.85 -11.07
N HIS A 264 -1.65 -13.01 -10.87
CA HIS A 264 -2.74 -13.47 -11.75
C HIS A 264 -3.97 -12.56 -11.67
N ILE A 265 -4.22 -11.90 -10.54
CA ILE A 265 -5.30 -10.91 -10.43
C ILE A 265 -4.89 -9.63 -11.16
N LEU A 266 -3.73 -9.06 -10.81
CA LEU A 266 -3.33 -7.74 -11.26
C LEU A 266 -2.94 -7.71 -12.75
N ALA A 267 -2.22 -8.72 -13.24
CA ALA A 267 -1.69 -8.74 -14.59
C ALA A 267 -2.60 -9.42 -15.60
N ILE A 268 -3.49 -10.32 -15.15
CA ILE A 268 -4.34 -11.12 -16.05
C ILE A 268 -5.81 -10.80 -15.81
N MET A 269 -6.37 -11.14 -14.65
CA MET A 269 -7.82 -11.09 -14.43
C MET A 269 -8.41 -9.69 -14.43
N ALA A 270 -7.76 -8.73 -13.77
CA ALA A 270 -8.28 -7.36 -13.67
C ALA A 270 -8.34 -6.66 -15.04
N PRO A 271 -7.30 -6.72 -15.90
CA PRO A 271 -7.38 -6.16 -17.26
C PRO A 271 -8.51 -6.76 -18.11
N ILE A 272 -8.73 -8.07 -18.06
CA ILE A 272 -9.71 -8.74 -18.94
C ILE A 272 -11.08 -8.95 -18.30
N LEU A 273 -11.28 -8.49 -17.05
CA LEU A 273 -12.49 -8.74 -16.25
C LEU A 273 -13.80 -8.49 -17.04
N PRO A 274 -13.94 -7.39 -17.83
CA PRO A 274 -15.19 -7.13 -18.54
C PRO A 274 -15.50 -8.12 -19.67
N SER A 275 -14.50 -8.84 -20.18
CA SER A 275 -14.66 -9.84 -21.24
C SER A 275 -15.06 -11.23 -20.73
N ILE A 276 -14.97 -11.45 -19.41
CA ILE A 276 -15.22 -12.77 -18.81
C ILE A 276 -16.66 -12.83 -18.28
N PRO A 277 -17.39 -13.94 -18.50
CA PRO A 277 -18.70 -14.14 -17.88
C PRO A 277 -18.61 -14.10 -16.34
N VAL A 278 -19.61 -13.47 -15.71
CA VAL A 278 -19.65 -13.25 -14.25
C VAL A 278 -19.44 -14.53 -13.43
N ILE A 279 -19.96 -15.67 -13.90
CA ILE A 279 -19.79 -16.96 -13.22
C ILE A 279 -18.31 -17.36 -13.09
N TRP A 280 -17.52 -17.15 -14.13
CA TRP A 280 -16.09 -17.47 -14.12
C TRP A 280 -15.31 -16.52 -13.22
N ILE A 281 -15.68 -15.23 -13.22
CA ILE A 281 -15.12 -14.24 -12.30
C ILE A 281 -15.33 -14.74 -10.86
N ILE A 282 -16.57 -15.05 -10.48
CA ILE A 282 -16.90 -15.54 -9.13
C ILE A 282 -16.08 -16.78 -8.78
N LEU A 283 -16.02 -17.78 -9.68
CA LEU A 283 -15.27 -19.02 -9.44
C LEU A 283 -13.77 -18.77 -9.23
N ILE A 284 -13.15 -17.91 -10.05
CA ILE A 284 -11.71 -17.61 -9.96
C ILE A 284 -11.38 -16.86 -8.68
N TYR A 285 -12.18 -15.86 -8.31
CA TYR A 285 -11.97 -15.11 -7.07
C TYR A 285 -12.25 -15.98 -5.83
N LEU A 286 -13.27 -16.85 -5.86
CA LEU A 286 -13.52 -17.82 -4.78
C LEU A 286 -12.39 -18.84 -4.67
N ALA A 287 -11.87 -19.35 -5.78
CA ALA A 287 -10.73 -20.27 -5.78
C ALA A 287 -9.48 -19.58 -5.21
N THR A 288 -9.22 -18.32 -5.60
CA THR A 288 -8.09 -17.55 -5.06
C THR A 288 -8.25 -17.30 -3.56
N ALA A 289 -9.45 -16.89 -3.12
CA ALA A 289 -9.75 -16.69 -1.71
C ALA A 289 -9.63 -18.00 -0.90
N GLY A 290 -10.15 -19.10 -1.43
CA GLY A 290 -10.06 -20.44 -0.82
C GLY A 290 -8.61 -20.90 -0.69
N PHE A 291 -7.81 -20.75 -1.76
CA PHE A 291 -6.37 -21.04 -1.73
C PHE A 291 -5.65 -20.20 -0.66
N GLY A 292 -5.93 -18.89 -0.61
CA GLY A 292 -5.36 -18.01 0.41
C GLY A 292 -5.72 -18.43 1.83
N LEU A 293 -6.99 -18.78 2.09
CA LEU A 293 -7.45 -19.25 3.40
C LEU A 293 -6.79 -20.58 3.81
N ILE A 294 -6.67 -21.53 2.88
CA ILE A 294 -5.97 -22.81 3.12
C ILE A 294 -4.50 -22.54 3.46
N LEU A 295 -3.85 -21.66 2.69
CA LEU A 295 -2.45 -21.31 2.90
C LEU A 295 -2.23 -20.63 4.26
N VAL A 296 -3.14 -19.76 4.69
CA VAL A 296 -3.15 -19.18 6.05
C VAL A 296 -3.33 -20.25 7.13
N GLN A 297 -4.18 -21.26 6.93
CA GLN A 297 -4.35 -22.37 7.89
C GLN A 297 -3.10 -23.26 7.97
N LEU A 298 -2.53 -23.62 6.82
CA LEU A 298 -1.34 -24.49 6.73
C LEU A 298 -0.08 -23.79 7.26
N LEU A 299 0.13 -22.53 6.92
CA LEU A 299 1.27 -21.76 7.41
C LEU A 299 1.06 -21.30 8.86
N GLY A 300 -0.15 -20.88 9.22
CA GLY A 300 -0.49 -20.48 10.59
C GLY A 300 -0.31 -21.60 11.60
N SER A 301 -0.63 -22.85 11.23
CA SER A 301 -0.39 -24.02 12.09
C SER A 301 1.11 -24.29 12.29
N LYS A 302 1.94 -24.11 11.26
CA LYS A 302 3.40 -24.25 11.32
C LYS A 302 4.12 -23.09 12.01
N MET A 303 3.63 -21.86 11.87
CA MET A 303 4.19 -20.65 12.49
C MET A 303 3.77 -20.48 13.96
N SER A 304 3.01 -21.42 14.51
CA SER A 304 2.68 -21.46 15.95
C SER A 304 3.88 -21.81 16.84
N GLY A 305 5.06 -22.07 16.26
CA GLY A 305 6.32 -22.19 16.99
C GLY A 305 6.70 -20.87 17.67
N ASP A 306 7.09 -20.95 18.93
CA ASP A 306 7.41 -19.81 19.78
C ASP A 306 8.70 -19.12 19.31
N TYR A 307 8.58 -18.01 18.58
CA TYR A 307 9.70 -17.17 18.16
C TYR A 307 10.09 -16.12 19.21
N SER A 308 9.60 -16.21 20.46
CA SER A 308 9.84 -15.16 21.47
C SER A 308 11.27 -15.12 22.05
N GLN A 309 12.21 -15.97 21.63
CA GLN A 309 13.52 -16.07 22.30
C GLN A 309 14.74 -16.15 21.37
N LYS A 310 14.94 -15.18 20.48
CA LYS A 310 16.33 -14.84 20.10
C LYS A 310 16.55 -13.34 20.24
N PRO A 311 17.30 -12.87 21.26
CA PRO A 311 17.82 -11.51 21.25
C PRO A 311 18.67 -11.35 19.99
N GLU A 312 18.46 -10.25 19.26
CA GLU A 312 19.35 -9.84 18.17
C GLU A 312 20.78 -9.75 18.74
N PRO A 313 21.79 -10.36 18.09
CA PRO A 313 23.18 -10.14 18.49
C PRO A 313 23.49 -8.65 18.34
N ARG A 314 24.00 -8.06 19.43
CA ARG A 314 24.49 -6.68 19.52
C ARG A 314 25.59 -6.40 18.52
#